data_AF-A0A0Q8NXM2-F1
#
_entry.id   AF-A0A0Q8NXM2-F1
#
_cell.length_a   1.000
_cell.length_b   1.000
_cell.length_c   1.000
_cell.angle_alpha   90.00
_cell.angle_beta   90.00
_cell.angle_gamma   90.00
#
_symmetry.space_group_name_H-M   'P 1'
#
loop_
_entity.id
_entity.type
_entity.pdbx_description
1 polymer ?
#
loop_
_entity_poly.entity_id
_entity_poly.type
_entity_poly.pdbx_seq_one_letter_code
_entity_poly.pdbx_strand_id
1 'polypeptide(L)'
;MPTTSERPHFAAWLADTARDPEIGFEVEELSAEARGWYASVFDSHGEVPPPYLVGFLLERRVSVATTALDLLRMAAERDLGYPLALEVWTEPQASDETWVGVHGDRVRALGVQEAMATVASAVQDLVAGAHRAVWPTCAVHRLGLHPVLADGRAVWHCRTRGHQLPMP
;
A
#
# COMPACT_ATOMS: atom_id res chain seq x y z
N MET A 1 -14.43 13.41 23.89
CA MET A 1 -13.92 12.08 24.27
C MET A 1 -12.68 11.80 23.43
N PRO A 2 -11.61 11.23 24.00
CA PRO A 2 -10.41 10.90 23.23
C PRO A 2 -10.76 9.89 22.14
N THR A 3 -10.15 10.06 20.97
CA THR A 3 -10.21 9.06 19.90
C THR A 3 -9.52 7.78 20.36
N THR A 4 -9.88 6.63 19.81
CA THR A 4 -9.31 5.33 20.24
C THR A 4 -7.79 5.30 20.10
N SER A 5 -7.25 5.97 19.08
CA SER A 5 -5.82 6.12 18.84
C SER A 5 -5.06 6.92 19.92
N GLU A 6 -5.78 7.62 20.79
CA GLU A 6 -5.29 8.41 21.93
C GLU A 6 -5.48 7.70 23.28
N ARG A 7 -6.09 6.51 23.31
CA ARG A 7 -6.31 5.75 24.55
C ARG A 7 -5.02 5.08 25.04
N PRO A 8 -4.71 5.11 26.35
CA PRO A 8 -3.50 4.45 26.90
C PRO A 8 -3.41 2.96 26.60
N HIS A 9 -4.55 2.25 26.61
CA HIS A 9 -4.60 0.81 26.30
C HIS A 9 -4.25 0.52 24.83
N PHE A 10 -4.70 1.34 23.89
CA PHE A 10 -4.33 1.20 22.49
C PHE A 10 -2.83 1.41 22.28
N ALA A 11 -2.26 2.44 22.92
CA ALA A 11 -0.82 2.69 22.83
C ALA A 11 0.02 1.55 23.44
N ALA A 12 -0.42 0.97 24.55
CA ALA A 12 0.24 -0.17 25.18
C ALA A 12 0.16 -1.43 24.31
N TRP A 13 -1.01 -1.73 23.77
CA TRP A 13 -1.22 -2.84 22.85
C TRP A 13 -0.34 -2.71 21.60
N LEU A 14 -0.34 -1.53 20.97
CA LEU A 14 0.46 -1.28 19.78
C LEU A 14 1.97 -1.41 20.05
N ALA A 15 2.43 -0.97 21.24
CA ALA A 15 3.82 -1.14 21.66
C ALA A 15 4.19 -2.60 21.99
N ASP A 16 3.21 -3.43 22.36
CA ASP A 16 3.40 -4.87 22.52
C ASP A 16 3.47 -5.57 21.15
N THR A 17 2.57 -5.23 20.24
CA THR A 17 2.59 -5.65 18.84
C THR A 17 3.93 -5.29 18.16
N ALA A 18 4.45 -4.08 18.39
CA ALA A 18 5.72 -3.63 17.83
C ALA A 18 6.94 -4.47 18.28
N ARG A 19 6.83 -5.18 19.41
CA ARG A 19 7.92 -6.03 19.95
C ARG A 19 7.85 -7.46 19.43
N ASP A 20 6.79 -7.82 18.71
CA ASP A 20 6.64 -9.15 18.14
C ASP A 20 7.61 -9.33 16.94
N PRO A 21 8.36 -10.44 16.85
CA PRO A 21 9.34 -10.63 15.79
C PRO A 21 8.72 -10.86 14.40
N GLU A 22 7.46 -11.28 14.34
CA GLU A 22 6.76 -11.60 13.09
C GLU A 22 6.05 -10.38 12.49
N ILE A 23 5.57 -9.45 13.33
CA ILE A 23 4.78 -8.29 12.87
C ILE A 23 5.31 -6.93 13.35
N GLY A 24 6.31 -6.91 14.23
CA GLY A 24 6.80 -5.70 14.90
C GLY A 24 7.41 -4.65 13.95
N PHE A 25 8.08 -5.10 12.88
CA PHE A 25 8.65 -4.22 11.85
C PHE A 25 7.60 -3.38 11.11
N GLU A 26 6.32 -3.72 11.21
CA GLU A 26 5.21 -3.00 10.56
C GLU A 26 4.74 -1.81 11.38
N VAL A 27 5.08 -1.77 12.67
CA VAL A 27 4.47 -0.87 13.65
C VAL A 27 5.37 0.33 13.98
N GLU A 28 6.68 0.23 13.73
CA GLU A 28 7.65 1.26 14.09
C GLU A 28 7.46 2.60 13.33
N GLU A 29 6.97 2.55 12.09
CA GLU A 29 6.74 3.73 11.23
C GLU A 29 5.34 3.72 10.59
N LEU A 30 4.30 3.60 11.41
CA LEU A 30 2.92 3.62 10.91
C LEU A 30 2.53 4.99 10.36
N SER A 31 1.99 5.02 9.14
CA SER A 31 1.23 6.16 8.68
C SER A 31 -0.03 6.40 9.52
N ALA A 32 -0.63 7.58 9.34
CA ALA A 32 -1.91 7.91 9.93
C ALA A 32 -3.02 6.92 9.52
N GLU A 33 -3.02 6.45 8.25
CA GLU A 33 -3.99 5.46 7.78
C GLU A 33 -3.79 4.11 8.44
N ALA A 34 -2.54 3.63 8.48
CA ALA A 34 -2.21 2.37 9.13
C ALA A 34 -2.56 2.40 10.63
N ARG A 35 -2.19 3.48 11.33
CA ARG A 35 -2.56 3.71 12.74
C ARG A 35 -4.07 3.76 12.94
N GLY A 36 -4.81 4.41 12.04
CA GLY A 36 -6.27 4.45 12.05
C GLY A 36 -6.88 3.06 11.88
N TRP A 37 -6.32 2.23 11.01
CA TRP A 37 -6.73 0.84 10.85
C TRP A 37 -6.49 0.01 12.12
N TYR A 38 -5.30 0.08 12.73
CA TYR A 38 -5.03 -0.57 14.01
C TYR A 38 -6.02 -0.14 15.10
N ALA A 39 -6.36 1.15 15.16
CA ALA A 39 -7.36 1.64 16.10
C ALA A 39 -8.75 1.03 15.84
N SER A 40 -9.13 0.82 14.58
CA SER A 40 -10.39 0.17 14.23
C SER A 40 -10.44 -1.32 14.61
N VAL A 41 -9.31 -2.03 14.47
CA VAL A 41 -9.17 -3.42 14.95
C VAL A 41 -9.32 -3.47 16.47
N PHE A 42 -8.64 -2.56 17.17
CA PHE A 42 -8.72 -2.45 18.63
C PHE A 42 -10.14 -2.14 19.11
N ASP A 43 -10.85 -1.21 18.47
CA ASP A 43 -12.24 -0.90 18.83
C ASP A 43 -13.19 -2.08 18.61
N SER A 44 -12.94 -2.89 17.59
CA SER A 44 -13.82 -4.01 17.22
C SER A 44 -13.54 -5.27 18.03
N HIS A 45 -12.28 -5.52 18.38
CA HIS A 45 -11.82 -6.79 18.93
C HIS A 45 -11.06 -6.68 20.26
N GLY A 46 -10.74 -5.46 20.71
CA GLY A 46 -9.88 -5.23 21.86
C GLY A 46 -8.41 -5.52 21.57
N GLU A 47 -7.68 -5.94 22.59
CA GLU A 47 -6.26 -6.30 22.52
C GLU A 47 -6.10 -7.66 21.81
N VAL A 48 -5.95 -7.65 20.48
CA VAL A 48 -5.74 -8.86 19.68
C VAL A 48 -4.29 -9.32 19.81
N PRO A 49 -4.01 -10.57 20.20
CA PRO A 49 -2.62 -11.08 20.25
C PRO A 49 -2.00 -11.21 18.85
N PRO A 50 -0.67 -11.09 18.71
CA PRO A 50 0.03 -11.10 17.42
C PRO A 50 -0.36 -12.26 16.46
N PRO A 51 -0.45 -13.53 16.89
CA PRO A 51 -0.80 -14.62 15.97
C PRO A 51 -2.18 -14.49 15.33
N TYR A 52 -3.13 -13.86 16.02
CA TYR A 52 -4.46 -13.60 15.50
C TYR A 52 -4.52 -12.33 14.65
N LEU A 53 -3.58 -11.40 14.87
CA LEU A 53 -3.47 -10.16 14.10
C LEU A 53 -3.00 -10.41 12.66
N VAL A 54 -2.22 -11.47 12.41
CA VAL A 54 -1.74 -11.85 11.06
C VAL A 54 -2.88 -12.00 10.06
N GLY A 55 -4.00 -12.62 10.46
CA GLY A 55 -5.17 -12.76 9.60
C GLY A 55 -5.77 -11.41 9.20
N PHE A 56 -5.94 -10.50 10.16
CA PHE A 56 -6.43 -9.15 9.89
C PHE A 56 -5.48 -8.35 9.00
N LEU A 57 -4.16 -8.49 9.20
CA LEU A 57 -3.15 -7.85 8.35
C LEU A 57 -3.23 -8.34 6.91
N LEU A 58 -3.35 -9.66 6.71
CA LEU A 58 -3.50 -10.25 5.38
C LEU A 58 -4.75 -9.72 4.67
N GLU A 59 -5.91 -9.78 5.33
CA GLU A 59 -7.17 -9.25 4.79
C GLU A 59 -7.07 -7.77 4.45
N ARG A 60 -6.44 -6.97 5.34
CA ARG A 60 -6.25 -5.55 5.11
C ARG A 60 -5.38 -5.28 3.89
N ARG A 61 -4.26 -5.98 3.75
CA ARG A 61 -3.33 -5.83 2.61
C ARG A 61 -3.99 -6.18 1.29
N VAL A 62 -4.72 -7.30 1.23
CA VAL A 62 -5.49 -7.67 0.04
C VAL A 62 -6.48 -6.56 -0.32
N SER A 63 -7.21 -6.04 0.67
CA SER A 63 -8.18 -4.97 0.46
C SER A 63 -7.55 -3.68 -0.08
N VAL A 64 -6.46 -3.18 0.52
CA VAL A 64 -5.81 -1.95 0.04
C VAL A 64 -5.07 -2.14 -1.27
N ALA A 65 -4.45 -3.29 -1.50
CA ALA A 65 -3.80 -3.62 -2.77
C ALA A 65 -4.83 -3.67 -3.91
N THR A 66 -5.99 -4.28 -3.67
CA THR A 66 -7.08 -4.36 -4.64
C THR A 66 -7.60 -2.98 -4.98
N THR A 67 -7.88 -2.17 -3.95
CA THR A 67 -8.35 -0.79 -4.13
C THR A 67 -7.35 0.05 -4.93
N ALA A 68 -6.06 -0.01 -4.56
CA ALA A 68 -5.00 0.71 -5.26
C ALA A 68 -4.87 0.25 -6.72
N LEU A 69 -4.91 -1.07 -6.96
CA LEU A 69 -4.82 -1.64 -8.29
C LEU A 69 -6.00 -1.22 -9.16
N ASP A 70 -7.22 -1.23 -8.63
CA ASP A 70 -8.41 -0.80 -9.36
C ASP A 70 -8.30 0.65 -9.82
N LEU A 71 -7.92 1.56 -8.93
CA LEU A 71 -7.74 2.98 -9.24
C LEU A 71 -6.67 3.21 -10.31
N LEU A 72 -5.50 2.58 -10.14
CA LEU A 72 -4.37 2.73 -11.05
C LEU A 72 -4.64 2.08 -12.41
N ARG A 73 -5.26 0.90 -12.42
CA ARG A 73 -5.68 0.21 -13.65
C ARG A 73 -6.67 1.05 -14.42
N MET A 74 -7.75 1.54 -13.78
CA MET A 74 -8.72 2.40 -14.45
C MET A 74 -8.07 3.65 -15.05
N ALA A 75 -7.12 4.26 -14.35
CA ALA A 75 -6.40 5.42 -14.85
C ALA A 75 -5.49 5.07 -16.04
N ALA A 76 -4.70 4.00 -15.93
CA ALA A 76 -3.80 3.57 -16.98
C ALA A 76 -4.56 3.15 -18.24
N GLU A 77 -5.61 2.34 -18.11
CA GLU A 77 -6.43 1.87 -19.24
C GLU A 77 -7.10 3.04 -19.97
N ARG A 78 -7.60 4.04 -19.24
CA ARG A 78 -8.15 5.26 -19.82
C ARG A 78 -7.10 6.04 -20.62
N ASP A 79 -5.89 6.18 -20.07
CA ASP A 79 -4.83 6.98 -20.68
C ASP A 79 -4.14 6.26 -21.85
N LEU A 80 -4.05 4.92 -21.79
CA LEU A 80 -3.35 4.08 -22.76
C LEU A 80 -4.26 3.50 -23.84
N GLY A 81 -5.57 3.39 -23.58
CA GLY A 81 -6.57 2.90 -24.52
C GLY A 81 -6.62 1.38 -24.70
N TYR A 82 -6.05 0.61 -23.77
CA TYR A 82 -6.10 -0.85 -23.77
C TYR A 82 -6.19 -1.41 -22.33
N PRO A 83 -6.79 -2.60 -22.15
CA PRO A 83 -6.91 -3.21 -20.82
C PRO A 83 -5.57 -3.71 -20.30
N LEU A 84 -5.39 -3.68 -18.97
CA LEU A 84 -4.22 -4.21 -18.29
C LEU A 84 -4.56 -5.48 -17.50
N ALA A 85 -3.79 -6.54 -17.76
CA ALA A 85 -3.94 -7.82 -17.08
C ALA A 85 -3.03 -7.90 -15.83
N LEU A 86 -3.42 -7.20 -14.76
CA LEU A 86 -2.85 -7.37 -13.42
C LEU A 86 -3.90 -7.91 -12.45
N GLU A 87 -3.44 -8.67 -11.49
CA GLU A 87 -4.24 -9.16 -10.36
C GLU A 87 -3.45 -9.05 -9.06
N VAL A 88 -4.18 -8.92 -7.96
CA VAL A 88 -3.64 -9.12 -6.61
C VAL A 88 -3.55 -10.61 -6.38
N TRP A 89 -2.38 -11.09 -6.00
CA TRP A 89 -2.16 -12.49 -5.64
C TRP A 89 -1.77 -12.60 -4.17
N THR A 90 -2.01 -13.80 -3.62
CA THR A 90 -1.54 -14.20 -2.30
C THR A 90 -0.71 -15.47 -2.41
N GLU A 91 0.46 -15.50 -1.78
CA GLU A 91 1.36 -16.66 -1.83
C GLU A 91 1.82 -17.06 -0.42
N PRO A 92 1.58 -18.30 0.02
CA PRO A 92 2.14 -18.81 1.28
C PRO A 92 3.66 -18.90 1.21
N GLN A 93 4.34 -18.51 2.28
CA GLN A 93 5.78 -18.68 2.44
C GLN A 93 6.12 -19.91 3.28
N ALA A 94 7.40 -20.31 3.20
CA ALA A 94 7.94 -21.38 4.03
C ALA A 94 7.95 -21.06 5.55
N SER A 95 7.68 -19.81 5.92
CA SER A 95 7.68 -19.30 7.29
C SER A 95 6.26 -19.03 7.85
N ASP A 96 5.22 -19.70 7.32
CA ASP A 96 3.79 -19.49 7.63
C ASP A 96 3.25 -18.06 7.32
N GLU A 97 4.10 -17.12 6.90
CA GLU A 97 3.70 -15.81 6.41
C GLU A 97 3.04 -15.94 5.02
N THR A 98 1.90 -15.29 4.81
CA THR A 98 1.29 -15.19 3.47
C THR A 98 1.56 -13.81 2.89
N TRP A 99 2.21 -13.77 1.73
CA TRP A 99 2.49 -12.51 1.02
C TRP A 99 1.31 -12.07 0.18
N VAL A 100 1.17 -10.76 0.04
CA VAL A 100 0.26 -10.11 -0.91
C VAL A 100 1.12 -9.38 -1.94
N GLY A 101 0.79 -9.49 -3.22
CA GLY A 101 1.54 -8.79 -4.25
C GLY A 101 0.77 -8.50 -5.53
N VAL A 102 1.39 -7.69 -6.37
CA VAL A 102 0.91 -7.28 -7.69
C VAL A 102 2.12 -7.26 -8.63
N HIS A 103 2.06 -8.01 -9.73
CA HIS A 103 3.12 -8.08 -10.77
C HIS A 103 4.56 -8.08 -10.23
N GLY A 104 4.89 -9.06 -9.37
CA GLY A 104 6.24 -9.23 -8.80
C GLY A 104 6.56 -8.34 -7.59
N ASP A 105 5.79 -7.28 -7.35
CA ASP A 105 5.95 -6.41 -6.17
C ASP A 105 5.12 -6.90 -4.98
N ARG A 106 5.69 -6.75 -3.77
CA ARG A 106 5.03 -7.10 -2.52
C ARG A 106 4.34 -5.89 -1.91
N VAL A 107 3.08 -6.05 -1.52
CA VAL A 107 2.29 -5.00 -0.86
C VAL A 107 2.23 -5.29 0.65
N ARG A 108 3.03 -4.54 1.41
CA ARG A 108 3.02 -4.58 2.89
C ARG A 108 2.15 -3.49 3.52
N ALA A 109 1.74 -2.52 2.70
CA ALA A 109 0.98 -1.35 3.11
C ALA A 109 -0.34 -1.70 3.79
N LEU A 110 -0.74 -0.87 4.76
CA LEU A 110 -2.04 -0.95 5.45
C LEU A 110 -2.93 0.25 5.13
N GLY A 111 -2.39 1.32 4.55
CA GLY A 111 -3.12 2.42 3.93
C GLY A 111 -3.19 2.30 2.41
N VAL A 112 -4.21 2.94 1.83
CA VAL A 112 -4.43 2.94 0.37
C VAL A 112 -3.36 3.78 -0.32
N GLN A 113 -2.95 4.91 0.26
CA GLN A 113 -1.92 5.78 -0.33
C GLN A 113 -0.56 5.07 -0.41
N GLU A 114 -0.18 4.36 0.64
CA GLU A 114 1.06 3.57 0.64
C GLU A 114 0.98 2.43 -0.37
N ALA A 115 -0.15 1.71 -0.41
CA ALA A 115 -0.39 0.65 -1.39
C ALA A 115 -0.33 1.18 -2.82
N MET A 116 -0.89 2.37 -3.09
CA MET A 116 -0.85 3.02 -4.39
C MET A 116 0.58 3.29 -4.85
N ALA A 117 1.50 3.74 -3.99
CA ALA A 117 2.88 3.96 -4.38
C ALA A 117 3.58 2.65 -4.81
N THR A 118 3.34 1.55 -4.10
CA THR A 118 3.88 0.23 -4.46
C THR A 118 3.23 -0.33 -5.72
N VAL A 119 1.91 -0.35 -5.79
CA VAL A 119 1.15 -0.91 -6.91
C VAL A 119 1.38 -0.09 -8.19
N ALA A 120 1.64 1.21 -8.07
CA ALA A 120 2.02 2.04 -9.20
C ALA A 120 3.29 1.53 -9.88
N SER A 121 4.33 1.15 -9.13
CA SER A 121 5.54 0.55 -9.70
C SER A 121 5.22 -0.72 -10.48
N ALA A 122 4.43 -1.63 -9.88
CA ALA A 122 3.98 -2.86 -10.53
C ALA A 122 3.24 -2.62 -11.85
N VAL A 123 2.37 -1.60 -11.90
CA VAL A 123 1.67 -1.19 -13.13
C VAL A 123 2.66 -0.63 -14.16
N GLN A 124 3.62 0.21 -13.74
CA GLN A 124 4.66 0.73 -14.65
C GLN A 124 5.50 -0.39 -15.25
N ASP A 125 5.86 -1.39 -14.44
CA ASP A 125 6.66 -2.53 -14.88
C ASP A 125 5.92 -3.39 -15.90
N LEU A 126 4.62 -3.64 -15.70
CA LEU A 126 3.80 -4.30 -16.72
C LEU A 126 3.76 -3.47 -18.01
N VAL A 127 3.46 -2.19 -17.91
CA VAL A 127 3.32 -1.30 -19.09
C VAL A 127 4.64 -1.22 -19.88
N ALA A 128 5.77 -1.11 -19.18
CA ALA A 128 7.08 -1.09 -19.80
C ALA A 128 7.48 -2.45 -20.41
N GLY A 129 7.23 -3.54 -19.68
CA GLY A 129 7.61 -4.89 -20.06
C GLY A 129 6.76 -5.46 -21.19
N ALA A 130 5.45 -5.49 -21.00
CA ALA A 130 4.49 -6.12 -21.91
C ALA A 130 4.11 -5.21 -23.09
N HIS A 131 3.93 -3.91 -22.83
CA HIS A 131 3.39 -2.97 -23.84
C HIS A 131 4.44 -2.04 -24.43
N ARG A 132 5.69 -2.09 -23.97
CA ARG A 132 6.81 -1.24 -24.43
C ARG A 132 6.47 0.25 -24.39
N ALA A 133 5.65 0.64 -23.41
CA ALA A 133 5.20 2.01 -23.21
C ALA A 133 5.73 2.58 -21.90
N VAL A 134 5.67 3.90 -21.74
CA VAL A 134 6.00 4.59 -20.49
C VAL A 134 4.75 5.31 -20.01
N TRP A 135 4.31 5.00 -18.80
CA TRP A 135 3.14 5.64 -18.20
C TRP A 135 3.32 5.78 -16.68
N PRO A 136 2.81 6.86 -16.07
CA PRO A 136 2.44 8.12 -16.72
C PRO A 136 3.68 8.93 -17.09
N THR A 137 3.51 9.93 -17.95
CA THR A 137 4.60 10.84 -18.35
C THR A 137 4.37 12.26 -17.85
N CYS A 138 5.46 12.97 -17.57
CA CYS A 138 5.41 14.39 -17.25
C CYS A 138 4.94 15.17 -18.48
N ALA A 139 3.85 15.95 -18.35
CA ALA A 139 3.32 16.77 -19.44
C ALA A 139 4.36 17.77 -20.01
N VAL A 140 5.30 18.23 -19.16
CA VAL A 140 6.35 19.19 -19.53
C VAL A 140 7.57 18.50 -20.13
N HIS A 141 8.18 17.56 -19.40
CA HIS A 141 9.47 16.96 -19.80
C HIS A 141 9.32 15.71 -20.68
N ARG A 142 8.11 15.17 -20.81
CA ARG A 142 7.81 13.95 -21.58
C ARG A 142 8.61 12.72 -21.13
N LEU A 143 9.02 12.70 -19.86
CA LEU A 143 9.70 11.59 -19.21
C LEU A 143 8.73 10.83 -18.31
N GLY A 144 9.00 9.53 -18.08
CA GLY A 144 8.28 8.73 -17.10
C GLY A 144 8.31 9.37 -15.71
N LEU A 145 7.16 9.39 -15.05
CA LEU A 145 7.06 9.81 -13.66
C LEU A 145 7.37 8.62 -12.74
N HIS A 146 7.85 8.90 -11.54
CA HIS A 146 8.12 7.86 -10.53
C HIS A 146 7.07 7.90 -9.43
N PRO A 147 6.54 6.76 -9.00
CA PRO A 147 5.67 6.70 -7.84
C PRO A 147 6.46 7.02 -6.57
N VAL A 148 5.92 7.90 -5.74
CA VAL A 148 6.52 8.29 -4.45
C VAL A 148 5.39 8.50 -3.44
N LEU A 149 5.61 8.10 -2.19
CA LEU A 149 4.80 8.54 -1.07
C LEU A 149 5.38 9.85 -0.51
N ALA A 150 4.67 10.96 -0.68
CA ALA A 150 5.06 12.28 -0.20
C ALA A 150 4.01 12.79 0.79
N ASP A 151 4.43 13.09 2.02
CA ASP A 151 3.56 13.59 3.10
C ASP A 151 2.29 12.72 3.29
N GLY A 152 2.47 11.40 3.23
CA GLY A 152 1.38 10.42 3.37
C GLY A 152 0.46 10.30 2.16
N ARG A 153 0.80 10.92 1.02
CA ARG A 153 0.03 10.86 -0.23
C ARG A 153 0.85 10.25 -1.35
N ALA A 154 0.24 9.37 -2.14
CA ALA A 154 0.87 8.83 -3.32
C ALA A 154 0.85 9.87 -4.44
N VAL A 155 2.01 10.17 -4.98
CA VAL A 155 2.19 11.12 -6.06
C VAL A 155 3.08 10.54 -7.15
N TRP A 156 2.81 10.97 -8.38
CA TRP A 156 3.72 10.82 -9.51
C TRP A 156 4.73 11.94 -9.52
N HIS A 157 6.02 11.62 -9.42
CA HIS A 157 7.10 12.59 -9.29
C HIS A 157 8.03 12.63 -10.51
N CYS A 158 8.22 13.81 -11.09
CA CYS A 158 9.18 14.07 -12.15
C CYS A 158 10.54 14.50 -11.57
N ARG A 159 11.56 13.64 -11.69
CA ARG A 159 12.90 13.89 -11.11
C ARG A 159 13.65 15.09 -11.71
N THR A 160 13.30 15.55 -12.92
CA THR A 160 14.06 16.62 -13.60
C THR A 160 13.89 17.99 -12.92
N ARG A 161 12.69 18.30 -12.41
CA ARG A 161 12.37 19.61 -11.79
C ARG A 161 11.38 19.54 -10.61
N GLY A 162 11.05 18.34 -10.13
CA GLY A 162 10.19 18.19 -8.96
C GLY A 162 8.69 18.35 -9.22
N HIS A 163 8.22 18.25 -10.46
CA HIS A 163 6.77 18.29 -10.72
C HIS A 163 6.10 17.07 -10.08
N GLN A 164 5.03 17.31 -9.34
CA GLN A 164 4.23 16.27 -8.72
C GLN A 164 2.80 16.31 -9.26
N LEU A 165 2.24 15.14 -9.52
CA LEU A 165 0.83 14.96 -9.83
C LEU A 165 0.24 13.97 -8.81
N PRO A 166 -0.98 14.20 -8.32
CA PRO A 166 -1.65 13.20 -7.51
C PRO A 166 -1.83 11.91 -8.32
N MET A 167 -1.75 10.78 -7.64
CA MET A 167 -2.30 9.52 -8.17
C MET A 167 -3.84 9.56 -8.15
N PRO A 168 -4.51 8.78 -9.01
CA PRO A 168 -5.97 8.74 -9.12
C PRO A 168 -6.68 8.36 -7.82
#